data_AF-A0A2V3JH18-F1
#
_entry.id   AF-A0A2V3JH18-F1
#
_cell.length_a   1.000
_cell.length_b   1.000
_cell.length_c   1.000
_cell.angle_alpha   90.00
_cell.angle_beta   90.00
_cell.angle_gamma   90.00
#
_symmetry.space_group_name_H-M   'P 1'
#
loop_
_entity.id
_entity.type
_entity.pdbx_description
1 polymer ?
#
loop_
_entity_poly.entity_id
_entity_poly.type
_entity_poly.pdbx_seq_one_letter_code
_entity_poly.pdbx_strand_id
1 'polypeptide(L)'
;GKLPKELGGSHFGSILVSFILYQYYHAHVTQPLISEELLEFGIDISAGQINRIITEGKDVFHSEKDEILSAGLEVSRYVHVDDTGARHQGRNGYCTHIGNELFAWFESTESKSRINFLTLLRGKHTDYVLNDDAFKYMVLHKLPKAQLELLTGYDKKHFGTREEWESTLQELSIISERHVRIAMEGALLGSILEHGLNPDIVIISDDAGQFNVFLHALCWIHAERTINKVVGINDKQREAIEDIRTRIWDFYDELKVYKENQCRSARLLL
;
A
#
# COMPACT_ATOMS: atom_id res chain seq x y z
N GLY A 1 34.66 -32.94 -1.75
CA GLY A 1 35.09 -31.68 -2.39
C GLY A 1 34.24 -30.54 -1.86
N LYS A 2 34.72 -29.29 -1.93
CA LYS A 2 33.85 -28.12 -1.65
C LYS A 2 32.83 -27.99 -2.77
N LEU A 3 31.55 -27.79 -2.43
CA LEU A 3 30.51 -27.52 -3.41
C LEU A 3 30.80 -26.21 -4.17
N PRO A 4 30.44 -26.10 -5.46
CA PRO A 4 30.47 -24.84 -6.20
C PRO A 4 29.77 -23.72 -5.44
N LYS A 5 30.34 -22.51 -5.47
CA LYS A 5 29.75 -21.33 -4.79
C LYS A 5 28.33 -21.03 -5.27
N GLU A 6 28.06 -21.29 -6.55
CA GLU A 6 26.76 -21.10 -7.21
C GLU A 6 25.62 -21.91 -6.58
N LEU A 7 25.95 -23.02 -5.91
CA LEU A 7 24.95 -23.81 -5.20
C LEU A 7 24.58 -23.21 -3.84
N GLY A 8 25.41 -22.36 -3.24
CA GLY A 8 25.06 -21.63 -2.01
C GLY A 8 24.61 -22.50 -0.83
N GLY A 9 24.96 -23.79 -0.81
CA GLY A 9 24.45 -24.76 0.18
C GLY A 9 23.14 -25.47 -0.19
N SER A 10 22.59 -25.21 -1.38
CA SER A 10 21.46 -25.91 -2.01
C SER A 10 21.94 -27.05 -2.92
N HIS A 11 21.05 -28.01 -3.19
CA HIS A 11 21.26 -29.05 -4.21
C HIS A 11 21.00 -28.54 -5.65
N PHE A 12 20.29 -27.41 -5.78
CA PHE A 12 19.86 -26.85 -7.07
C PHE A 12 20.45 -25.45 -7.26
N GLY A 13 20.99 -25.21 -8.47
CA GLY A 13 21.57 -23.92 -8.83
C GLY A 13 20.52 -22.83 -9.10
N SER A 14 20.98 -21.58 -9.17
CA SER A 14 20.14 -20.39 -9.33
C SER A 14 19.24 -20.42 -10.55
N ILE A 15 19.68 -21.00 -11.68
CA ILE A 15 18.88 -21.06 -12.92
C ILE A 15 17.58 -21.82 -12.70
N LEU A 16 17.64 -23.03 -12.13
CA LEU A 16 16.44 -23.84 -11.88
C LEU A 16 15.55 -23.19 -10.81
N VAL A 17 16.15 -22.63 -9.76
CA VAL A 17 15.43 -21.91 -8.72
C VAL A 17 14.66 -20.72 -9.31
N SER A 18 15.32 -19.91 -10.15
CA SER A 18 14.68 -18.78 -10.84
C SER A 18 13.58 -19.23 -11.79
N PHE A 19 13.77 -20.34 -12.52
CA PHE A 19 12.74 -20.91 -13.39
C PHE A 19 11.49 -21.30 -12.59
N ILE A 20 11.65 -22.04 -11.49
CA ILE A 20 10.54 -22.45 -10.62
C ILE A 20 9.78 -21.22 -10.08
N LEU A 21 10.51 -20.20 -9.61
CA LEU A 21 9.91 -18.97 -9.08
C LEU A 21 9.16 -18.19 -10.16
N TYR A 22 9.70 -18.10 -11.37
CA TYR A 22 9.05 -17.44 -12.50
C TYR A 22 7.76 -18.17 -12.89
N GLN A 23 7.82 -19.50 -13.04
CA GLN A 23 6.64 -20.32 -13.36
C GLN A 23 5.52 -20.11 -12.33
N TYR A 24 5.87 -20.12 -11.04
CA TYR A 24 4.88 -19.99 -9.97
C TYR A 24 4.32 -18.57 -9.83
N TYR A 25 5.18 -17.55 -9.71
CA TYR A 25 4.75 -16.19 -9.38
C TYR A 25 4.31 -15.37 -10.59
N HIS A 26 4.98 -15.52 -11.73
CA HIS A 26 4.68 -14.74 -12.93
C HIS A 26 3.72 -15.47 -13.87
N ALA A 27 3.96 -16.76 -14.13
CA ALA A 27 3.13 -17.54 -15.05
C ALA A 27 1.94 -18.23 -14.38
N HIS A 28 1.82 -18.13 -13.04
CA HIS A 28 0.74 -18.73 -12.25
C HIS A 28 0.58 -20.25 -12.44
N VAL A 29 1.67 -20.96 -12.73
CA VAL A 29 1.67 -22.42 -12.86
C VAL A 29 1.58 -23.06 -11.47
N THR A 30 0.69 -24.04 -11.32
CA THR A 30 0.50 -24.71 -10.04
C THR A 30 1.69 -25.61 -9.71
N GLN A 31 2.00 -25.76 -8.41
CA GLN A 31 3.12 -26.59 -7.98
C GLN A 31 3.09 -28.05 -8.49
N PRO A 32 1.92 -28.75 -8.58
CA PRO A 32 1.87 -30.06 -9.20
C PRO A 32 2.30 -30.07 -10.66
N LEU A 33 1.89 -29.07 -11.46
CA LEU A 33 2.26 -28.95 -12.87
C LEU A 33 3.75 -28.62 -13.03
N ILE A 34 4.30 -27.76 -12.17
CA ILE A 34 5.75 -27.51 -12.13
C ILE A 34 6.50 -28.82 -11.83
N SER A 35 6.00 -29.63 -10.89
CA SER A 35 6.62 -30.91 -10.56
C SER A 35 6.59 -31.90 -11.72
N GLU A 36 5.49 -31.95 -12.49
CA GLU A 36 5.35 -32.79 -13.68
C GLU A 36 6.31 -32.31 -14.79
N GLU A 37 6.33 -31.01 -15.09
CA GLU A 37 7.22 -30.40 -16.08
C GLU A 37 8.70 -30.69 -15.79
N LEU A 38 9.14 -30.54 -14.54
CA LEU A 38 10.53 -30.82 -14.16
C LEU A 38 10.88 -32.31 -14.27
N LEU A 39 9.93 -33.21 -13.99
CA LEU A 39 10.12 -34.65 -14.17
C LEU A 39 10.27 -35.00 -15.65
N GLU A 40 9.48 -34.39 -16.53
CA GLU A 40 9.58 -34.56 -18.00
C GLU A 40 10.93 -34.06 -18.55
N PHE A 41 11.50 -33.02 -17.93
CA PHE A 41 12.87 -32.56 -18.23
C PHE A 41 13.97 -33.47 -17.68
N GLY A 42 13.61 -34.54 -16.94
CA GLY A 42 14.55 -35.46 -16.31
C GLY A 42 15.23 -34.89 -15.06
N ILE A 43 14.63 -33.88 -14.42
CA ILE A 43 15.17 -33.26 -13.21
C ILE A 43 14.58 -33.97 -11.99
N ASP A 44 15.43 -34.63 -11.21
CA ASP A 44 15.04 -35.29 -9.96
C ASP A 44 14.92 -34.25 -8.82
N ILE A 45 13.69 -33.84 -8.53
CA ILE A 45 13.35 -32.91 -7.45
C ILE A 45 12.02 -33.30 -6.82
N SER A 46 11.95 -33.28 -5.49
CA SER A 46 10.72 -33.61 -4.78
C SER A 46 9.75 -32.42 -4.74
N ALA A 47 8.45 -32.70 -4.68
CA ALA A 47 7.43 -31.67 -4.48
C ALA A 47 7.67 -30.82 -3.22
N GLY A 48 8.20 -31.42 -2.15
CA GLY A 48 8.57 -30.70 -0.92
C GLY A 48 9.72 -29.69 -1.14
N GLN A 49 10.69 -30.03 -1.99
CA GLN A 49 11.77 -29.10 -2.33
C GLN A 49 11.29 -27.98 -3.25
N ILE A 50 10.35 -28.25 -4.16
CA ILE A 50 9.69 -27.20 -4.95
C ILE A 50 8.93 -26.24 -4.02
N ASN A 51 8.15 -26.77 -3.07
CA ASN A 51 7.47 -25.95 -2.06
C ASN A 51 8.47 -25.05 -1.32
N ARG A 52 9.57 -25.66 -0.84
CA ARG A 52 10.63 -24.95 -0.12
C ARG A 52 11.22 -23.80 -0.94
N ILE A 53 11.51 -24.04 -2.21
CA ILE A 53 12.02 -23.01 -3.13
C ILE A 53 11.02 -21.87 -3.27
N ILE A 54 9.72 -22.17 -3.34
CA ILE A 54 8.66 -21.16 -3.47
C ILE A 54 8.50 -20.36 -2.17
N THR A 55 8.42 -21.01 -1.01
CA THR A 55 7.94 -20.36 0.22
C THR A 55 9.02 -19.93 1.19
N GLU A 56 10.21 -20.54 1.17
CA GLU A 56 11.26 -20.28 2.16
C GLU A 56 12.39 -19.39 1.60
N GLY A 57 13.22 -18.85 2.51
CA GLY A 57 14.43 -18.10 2.16
C GLY A 57 14.17 -16.79 1.42
N LYS A 58 13.04 -16.12 1.73
CA LYS A 58 12.61 -14.88 1.07
C LYS A 58 12.97 -13.61 1.82
N ASP A 59 13.64 -13.71 2.97
CA ASP A 59 13.95 -12.58 3.85
C ASP A 59 14.70 -11.45 3.13
N VAL A 60 15.62 -11.79 2.22
CA VAL A 60 16.34 -10.80 1.41
C VAL A 60 15.39 -10.06 0.46
N PHE A 61 14.47 -10.77 -0.20
CA PHE A 61 13.46 -10.15 -1.07
C PHE A 61 12.45 -9.32 -0.27
N HIS A 62 12.09 -9.74 0.95
CA HIS A 62 11.24 -8.94 1.84
C HIS A 62 11.95 -7.66 2.29
N SER A 63 13.24 -7.75 2.64
CA SER A 63 14.06 -6.58 2.98
C SER A 63 14.17 -5.62 1.80
N GLU A 64 14.47 -6.14 0.60
CA GLU A 64 14.51 -5.36 -0.64
C GLU A 64 13.15 -4.71 -0.95
N LYS A 65 12.05 -5.44 -0.80
CA LYS A 65 10.68 -4.92 -0.94
C LYS A 65 10.46 -3.72 -0.01
N ASP A 66 10.85 -3.80 1.25
CA ASP A 66 10.63 -2.72 2.22
C ASP A 66 11.53 -1.49 1.95
N GLU A 67 12.72 -1.71 1.40
CA GLU A 67 13.58 -0.64 0.89
C GLU A 67 12.97 0.08 -0.33
N ILE A 68 12.32 -0.67 -1.23
CA ILE A 68 11.61 -0.11 -2.39
C ILE A 68 10.52 0.87 -1.95
N LEU A 69 9.74 0.55 -0.91
CA LEU A 69 8.72 1.48 -0.40
C LEU A 69 9.35 2.80 0.07
N SER A 70 10.42 2.70 0.86
CA SER A 70 11.10 3.87 1.42
C SER A 70 11.67 4.77 0.31
N ALA A 71 12.42 4.18 -0.62
CA ALA A 71 12.99 4.91 -1.76
C ALA A 71 11.91 5.46 -2.70
N GLY A 72 10.85 4.68 -2.92
CA GLY A 72 9.71 5.07 -3.75
C GLY A 72 8.99 6.29 -3.19
N LEU A 73 8.70 6.31 -1.90
CA LEU A 73 8.04 7.44 -1.23
C LEU A 73 8.90 8.71 -1.23
N GLU A 74 10.22 8.58 -1.05
CA GLU A 74 11.16 9.71 -1.03
C GLU A 74 11.15 10.52 -2.34
N VAL A 75 11.07 9.83 -3.48
CA VAL A 75 11.12 10.47 -4.81
C VAL A 75 9.74 10.80 -5.38
N SER A 76 8.67 10.32 -4.74
CA SER A 76 7.31 10.41 -5.26
C SER A 76 6.58 11.67 -4.79
N ARG A 77 5.91 12.32 -5.73
CA ARG A 77 4.93 13.38 -5.41
C ARG A 77 3.53 12.84 -5.19
N TYR A 78 3.27 11.60 -5.62
CA TYR A 78 1.99 10.93 -5.47
C TYR A 78 2.18 9.42 -5.44
N VAL A 79 1.22 8.73 -4.84
CA VAL A 79 1.12 7.27 -4.88
C VAL A 79 -0.34 6.86 -5.09
N HIS A 80 -0.53 5.81 -5.87
CA HIS A 80 -1.78 5.07 -5.95
C HIS A 80 -1.84 4.05 -4.82
N VAL A 81 -2.98 3.99 -4.15
CA VAL A 81 -3.23 3.03 -3.07
C VAL A 81 -4.55 2.32 -3.27
N ASP A 82 -4.57 1.02 -2.98
CA ASP A 82 -5.76 0.19 -3.08
C ASP A 82 -5.67 -0.99 -2.11
N ASP A 83 -6.81 -1.54 -1.69
CA ASP A 83 -6.90 -2.75 -0.88
C ASP A 83 -7.65 -3.85 -1.63
N THR A 84 -6.98 -4.96 -1.91
CA THR A 84 -7.62 -6.18 -2.41
C THR A 84 -7.89 -7.16 -1.27
N GLY A 85 -9.16 -7.50 -1.05
CA GLY A 85 -9.56 -8.48 -0.03
C GLY A 85 -9.39 -9.92 -0.52
N ALA A 86 -8.86 -10.79 0.34
CA ALA A 86 -8.80 -12.24 0.12
C ALA A 86 -9.17 -12.98 1.41
N ARG A 87 -9.67 -14.23 1.29
CA ARG A 87 -9.92 -15.07 2.47
C ARG A 87 -8.81 -16.10 2.63
N HIS A 88 -8.23 -16.16 3.82
CA HIS A 88 -7.25 -17.16 4.19
C HIS A 88 -7.75 -17.91 5.43
N GLN A 89 -7.90 -19.24 5.32
CA GLN A 89 -8.40 -20.10 6.40
C GLN A 89 -9.72 -19.60 7.04
N GLY A 90 -10.61 -19.06 6.22
CA GLY A 90 -11.91 -18.54 6.69
C GLY A 90 -11.87 -17.15 7.31
N ARG A 91 -10.69 -16.53 7.48
CA ARG A 91 -10.53 -15.14 7.92
C ARG A 91 -10.32 -14.22 6.73
N ASN A 92 -10.77 -12.97 6.86
CA ASN A 92 -10.53 -11.96 5.84
C ASN A 92 -9.10 -11.41 6.04
N GLY A 93 -8.36 -11.32 4.95
CA GLY A 93 -7.11 -10.58 4.84
C GLY A 93 -7.21 -9.56 3.71
N TYR A 94 -6.30 -8.60 3.73
CA TYR A 94 -6.27 -7.50 2.79
C TYR A 94 -4.83 -7.31 2.30
N CYS A 95 -4.65 -7.28 0.99
CA CYS A 95 -3.39 -6.89 0.37
C CYS A 95 -3.49 -5.42 -0.02
N THR A 96 -2.71 -4.57 0.66
CA THR A 96 -2.58 -3.15 0.33
C THR A 96 -1.51 -2.98 -0.73
N HIS A 97 -1.86 -2.29 -1.81
CA HIS A 97 -0.92 -1.80 -2.82
C HIS A 97 -0.55 -0.34 -2.51
N ILE A 98 0.73 0.00 -2.65
CA ILE A 98 1.24 1.38 -2.66
C ILE A 98 2.25 1.47 -3.81
N GLY A 99 2.04 2.40 -4.75
CA GLY A 99 2.96 2.53 -5.88
C GLY A 99 2.57 3.58 -6.89
N ASN A 100 3.39 3.74 -7.92
CA ASN A 100 3.13 4.59 -9.07
C ASN A 100 3.95 4.06 -10.28
N GLU A 101 4.26 4.90 -11.26
CA GLU A 101 5.07 4.52 -12.42
C GLU A 101 6.50 4.07 -12.08
N LEU A 102 7.01 4.41 -10.89
CA LEU A 102 8.39 4.12 -10.48
C LEU A 102 8.50 2.81 -9.70
N PHE A 103 7.47 2.43 -8.96
CA PHE A 103 7.50 1.24 -8.10
C PHE A 103 6.11 0.70 -7.80
N ALA A 104 6.06 -0.58 -7.40
CA ALA A 104 4.88 -1.21 -6.84
C ALA A 104 5.27 -1.98 -5.58
N TRP A 105 4.59 -1.69 -4.48
CA TRP A 105 4.79 -2.33 -3.20
C TRP A 105 3.48 -2.93 -2.71
N PHE A 106 3.56 -4.11 -2.10
CA PHE A 106 2.41 -4.85 -1.61
C PHE A 106 2.69 -5.38 -0.22
N GLU A 107 1.68 -5.36 0.63
CA GLU A 107 1.72 -5.99 1.95
C GLU A 107 0.37 -6.58 2.31
N SER A 108 0.37 -7.76 2.93
CA SER A 108 -0.86 -8.45 3.30
C SER A 108 -1.04 -8.41 4.81
N THR A 109 -2.16 -7.85 5.28
CA THR A 109 -2.49 -7.80 6.71
C THR A 109 -3.90 -8.32 6.97
N GLU A 110 -4.25 -8.51 8.24
CA GLU A 110 -5.59 -8.93 8.66
C GLU A 110 -6.54 -7.74 8.88
N SER A 111 -6.12 -6.50 8.60
CA SER A 111 -6.87 -5.28 8.94
C SER A 111 -7.07 -4.35 7.75
N LYS A 112 -8.31 -3.86 7.58
CA LYS A 112 -8.65 -2.77 6.67
C LYS A 112 -9.04 -1.53 7.48
N SER A 113 -8.08 -0.65 7.72
CA SER A 113 -8.27 0.58 8.51
C SER A 113 -7.23 1.64 8.17
N ARG A 114 -7.50 2.89 8.54
CA ARG A 114 -6.51 3.97 8.38
C ARG A 114 -5.27 3.74 9.23
N ILE A 115 -5.43 3.20 10.44
CA ILE A 115 -4.29 2.79 11.28
C ILE A 115 -3.42 1.78 10.55
N ASN A 116 -4.02 0.77 9.91
CA ASN A 116 -3.28 -0.19 9.10
C ASN A 116 -2.53 0.52 7.97
N PHE A 117 -3.23 1.33 7.18
CA PHE A 117 -2.61 2.08 6.09
C PHE A 117 -1.44 2.97 6.54
N LEU A 118 -1.62 3.76 7.60
CA LEU A 118 -0.56 4.61 8.16
C LEU A 118 0.60 3.78 8.72
N THR A 119 0.31 2.62 9.33
CA THR A 119 1.36 1.68 9.79
C THR A 119 2.20 1.18 8.62
N LEU A 120 1.57 0.84 7.49
CA LEU A 120 2.27 0.42 6.28
C LEU A 120 3.06 1.58 5.65
N LEU A 121 2.44 2.76 5.54
CA LEU A 121 3.05 3.96 4.96
C LEU A 121 4.27 4.46 5.74
N ARG A 122 4.31 4.20 7.05
CA ARG A 122 5.46 4.48 7.93
C ARG A 122 6.68 3.59 7.62
N GLY A 123 6.53 2.58 6.75
CA GLY A 123 7.63 1.72 6.31
C GLY A 123 8.27 0.95 7.47
N LYS A 124 9.60 0.94 7.54
CA LYS A 124 10.37 0.18 8.55
C LYS A 124 10.28 0.73 9.98
N HIS A 125 9.70 1.92 10.17
CA HIS A 125 9.67 2.56 11.48
C HIS A 125 8.51 2.03 12.33
N THR A 126 8.75 1.89 13.64
CA THR A 126 7.80 1.29 14.59
C THR A 126 7.23 2.30 15.59
N ASP A 127 7.74 3.53 15.57
CA ASP A 127 7.58 4.55 16.58
C ASP A 127 6.34 5.44 16.38
N TYR A 128 5.87 6.04 17.46
CA TYR A 128 4.73 6.94 17.52
C TYR A 128 5.21 8.28 18.05
N VAL A 129 4.84 9.38 17.39
CA VAL A 129 5.40 10.70 17.68
C VAL A 129 4.29 11.73 17.88
N LEU A 130 4.37 12.46 19.00
CA LEU A 130 3.52 13.59 19.35
C LEU A 130 4.22 14.90 18.97
N ASN A 131 4.26 15.20 17.67
CA ASN A 131 4.71 16.48 17.13
C ASN A 131 3.53 17.37 16.72
N ASP A 132 3.81 18.56 16.20
CA ASP A 132 2.78 19.54 15.82
C ASP A 132 1.79 18.96 14.79
N ASP A 133 2.24 18.14 13.86
CA ASP A 133 1.37 17.54 12.83
C ASP A 133 0.47 16.45 13.40
N ALA A 134 0.96 15.65 14.36
CA ALA A 134 0.13 14.74 15.13
C ALA A 134 -1.00 15.49 15.84
N PHE A 135 -0.70 16.62 16.49
CA PHE A 135 -1.73 17.43 17.16
C PHE A 135 -2.69 18.10 16.19
N LYS A 136 -2.21 18.63 15.04
CA LYS A 136 -3.07 19.15 13.98
C LYS A 136 -4.06 18.10 13.49
N TYR A 137 -3.60 16.87 13.28
CA TYR A 137 -4.46 15.74 12.91
C TYR A 137 -5.52 15.48 13.98
N MET A 138 -5.12 15.37 15.25
CA MET A 138 -6.05 15.09 16.35
C MET A 138 -7.12 16.19 16.50
N VAL A 139 -6.73 17.46 16.33
CA VAL A 139 -7.66 18.61 16.32
C VAL A 139 -8.64 18.53 15.16
N LEU A 140 -8.14 18.30 13.94
CA LEU A 140 -8.96 18.17 12.73
C LEU A 140 -10.00 17.05 12.87
N HIS A 141 -9.60 15.92 13.47
CA HIS A 141 -10.45 14.77 13.73
C HIS A 141 -11.27 14.87 15.02
N LYS A 142 -11.25 16.03 15.69
CA LYS A 142 -12.08 16.38 16.85
C LYS A 142 -11.83 15.49 18.06
N LEU A 143 -10.56 15.19 18.38
CA LEU A 143 -10.19 14.68 19.70
C LEU A 143 -10.62 15.72 20.76
N PRO A 144 -11.30 15.34 21.86
CA PRO A 144 -11.78 16.35 22.80
C PRO A 144 -10.62 17.06 23.51
N LYS A 145 -10.88 18.31 23.89
CA LYS A 145 -9.88 19.22 24.45
C LYS A 145 -9.17 18.66 25.69
N ALA A 146 -9.89 17.97 26.58
CA ALA A 146 -9.30 17.36 27.77
C ALA A 146 -8.22 16.31 27.41
N GLN A 147 -8.48 15.43 26.44
CA GLN A 147 -7.50 14.44 25.99
C GLN A 147 -6.33 15.10 25.24
N LEU A 148 -6.61 16.12 24.42
CA LEU A 148 -5.56 16.91 23.77
C LEU A 148 -4.63 17.57 24.78
N GLU A 149 -5.17 18.17 25.85
CA GLU A 149 -4.39 18.81 26.91
C GLU A 149 -3.52 17.79 27.66
N LEU A 150 -4.05 16.60 27.95
CA LEU A 150 -3.26 15.50 28.54
C LEU A 150 -2.07 15.10 27.65
N LEU A 151 -2.32 14.89 26.35
CA LEU A 151 -1.26 14.52 25.39
C LEU A 151 -0.24 15.65 25.16
N THR A 152 -0.71 16.90 25.13
CA THR A 152 0.14 18.09 24.96
C THR A 152 1.01 18.32 26.19
N GLY A 153 0.47 18.11 27.39
CA GLY A 153 1.18 18.26 28.66
C GLY A 153 2.09 17.09 29.04
N TYR A 154 2.00 15.95 28.35
CA TYR A 154 2.83 14.78 28.65
C TYR A 154 4.29 15.01 28.22
N ASP A 155 5.26 14.83 29.11
CA ASP A 155 6.67 15.16 28.85
C ASP A 155 7.28 14.36 27.69
N LYS A 156 6.91 13.08 27.59
CA LYS A 156 7.42 12.19 26.55
C LYS A 156 6.64 12.38 25.25
N LYS A 157 7.36 12.64 24.15
CA LYS A 157 6.77 12.87 22.82
C LYS A 157 7.06 11.79 21.80
N HIS A 158 7.96 10.86 22.11
CA HIS A 158 8.40 9.80 21.21
C HIS A 158 8.25 8.45 21.91
N PHE A 159 7.61 7.48 21.26
CA PHE A 159 7.34 6.14 21.77
C PHE A 159 7.83 5.14 20.75
N GLY A 160 8.71 4.21 21.12
CA GLY A 160 9.42 3.33 20.18
C GLY A 160 8.56 2.20 19.61
N THR A 161 7.49 1.81 20.30
CA THR A 161 6.62 0.70 19.87
C THR A 161 5.14 1.02 20.08
N ARG A 162 4.29 0.17 19.48
CA ARG A 162 2.84 0.23 19.64
C ARG A 162 2.41 -0.01 21.08
N GLU A 163 3.01 -1.00 21.73
CA GLU A 163 2.69 -1.40 23.09
C GLU A 163 3.00 -0.26 24.07
N GLU A 164 4.12 0.42 23.86
CA GLU A 164 4.50 1.58 24.66
C GLU A 164 3.48 2.71 24.51
N TRP A 165 3.08 3.02 23.28
CA TRP A 165 2.10 4.08 23.02
C TRP A 165 0.71 3.74 23.56
N GLU A 166 0.23 2.52 23.35
CA GLU A 166 -1.05 2.05 23.90
C GLU A 166 -1.05 2.08 25.44
N SER A 167 0.07 1.72 26.08
CA SER A 167 0.20 1.81 27.54
C SER A 167 0.12 3.26 28.03
N THR A 168 0.72 4.22 27.32
CA THR A 168 0.60 5.64 27.66
C THR A 168 -0.84 6.15 27.51
N LEU A 169 -1.56 5.73 26.46
CA LEU A 169 -2.97 6.08 26.31
C LEU A 169 -3.82 5.56 27.47
N GLN A 170 -3.53 4.35 27.96
CA GLN A 170 -4.20 3.79 29.14
C GLN A 170 -3.85 4.57 30.42
N GLU A 171 -2.59 4.91 30.64
CA GLU A 171 -2.12 5.73 31.78
C GLU A 171 -2.87 7.07 31.83
N LEU A 172 -3.01 7.72 30.67
CA LEU A 172 -3.73 8.99 30.53
C LEU A 172 -5.26 8.83 30.52
N SER A 173 -5.77 7.63 30.77
CA SER A 173 -7.21 7.32 30.76
C SER A 173 -7.92 7.64 29.43
N ILE A 174 -7.18 7.61 28.32
CA ILE A 174 -7.70 7.74 26.96
C ILE A 174 -8.11 6.34 26.48
N ILE A 175 -9.29 5.89 26.91
CA ILE A 175 -9.75 4.49 26.70
C ILE A 175 -10.90 4.36 25.70
N SER A 176 -11.57 5.46 25.36
CA SER A 176 -12.64 5.43 24.37
C SER A 176 -12.08 5.01 23.01
N GLU A 177 -12.70 4.02 22.36
CA GLU A 177 -12.28 3.52 21.04
C GLU A 177 -12.06 4.65 20.03
N ARG A 178 -12.95 5.65 20.02
CA ARG A 178 -12.83 6.81 19.14
C ARG A 178 -11.60 7.66 19.48
N HIS A 179 -11.35 7.91 20.75
CA HIS A 179 -10.22 8.75 21.19
C HIS A 179 -8.89 8.05 20.96
N VAL A 180 -8.82 6.76 21.30
CA VAL A 180 -7.67 5.89 21.02
C VAL A 180 -7.39 5.89 19.53
N ARG A 181 -8.40 5.65 18.68
CA ARG A 181 -8.22 5.66 17.22
C ARG A 181 -7.62 6.99 16.72
N ILE A 182 -8.18 8.13 17.12
CA ILE A 182 -7.68 9.44 16.67
C ILE A 182 -6.26 9.69 17.17
N ALA A 183 -5.95 9.33 18.42
CA ALA A 183 -4.61 9.47 18.99
C ALA A 183 -3.59 8.54 18.32
N MET A 184 -3.97 7.30 18.00
CA MET A 184 -3.16 6.33 17.25
C MET A 184 -2.86 6.84 15.84
N GLU A 185 -3.89 7.26 15.09
CA GLU A 185 -3.73 7.81 13.74
C GLU A 185 -2.86 9.08 13.75
N GLY A 186 -3.10 9.99 14.71
CA GLY A 186 -2.31 11.22 14.84
C GLY A 186 -0.84 10.95 15.14
N ALA A 187 -0.54 10.06 16.09
CA ALA A 187 0.84 9.74 16.45
C ALA A 187 1.58 8.93 15.36
N LEU A 188 0.85 8.11 14.59
CA LEU A 188 1.37 7.47 13.38
C LEU A 188 1.73 8.50 12.30
N LEU A 189 0.82 9.44 12.03
CA LEU A 189 1.06 10.51 11.08
C LEU A 189 2.24 11.38 11.50
N GLY A 190 2.35 11.68 12.80
CA GLY A 190 3.51 12.37 13.37
C GLY A 190 4.81 11.65 13.06
N SER A 191 4.88 10.33 13.29
CA SER A 191 6.07 9.52 12.97
C SER A 191 6.39 9.52 11.47
N ILE A 192 5.38 9.35 10.61
CA ILE A 192 5.56 9.35 9.15
C ILE A 192 6.23 10.65 8.67
N LEU A 193 5.79 11.80 9.20
CA LEU A 193 6.35 13.10 8.85
C LEU A 193 7.72 13.35 9.49
N GLU A 194 7.94 12.87 10.73
CA GLU A 194 9.24 12.93 11.41
C GLU A 194 10.32 12.19 10.61
N HIS A 195 9.96 11.06 9.97
CA HIS A 195 10.85 10.28 9.12
C HIS A 195 10.92 10.77 7.66
N GLY A 196 10.43 11.99 7.39
CA GLY A 196 10.73 12.72 6.17
C GLY A 196 9.79 12.47 4.99
N LEU A 197 8.61 11.86 5.19
CA LEU A 197 7.61 11.82 4.13
C LEU A 197 7.19 13.25 3.78
N ASN A 198 7.11 13.55 2.48
CA ASN A 198 6.63 14.85 2.01
C ASN A 198 5.17 15.07 2.47
N PRO A 199 4.87 16.10 3.28
CA PRO A 199 3.50 16.38 3.75
C PRO A 199 2.52 16.70 2.62
N ASP A 200 3.03 17.13 1.45
CA ASP A 200 2.25 17.42 0.25
C ASP A 200 2.16 16.23 -0.72
N ILE A 201 2.50 15.01 -0.28
CA ILE A 201 2.30 13.82 -1.11
C ILE A 201 0.81 13.62 -1.41
N VAL A 202 0.51 13.31 -2.67
CA VAL A 202 -0.87 13.03 -3.11
C VAL A 202 -1.16 11.54 -3.02
N ILE A 203 -2.11 11.16 -2.18
CA ILE A 203 -2.64 9.80 -2.09
C ILE A 203 -3.83 9.66 -3.05
N ILE A 204 -3.69 8.82 -4.07
CA ILE A 204 -4.72 8.56 -5.07
C ILE A 204 -5.40 7.23 -4.76
N SER A 205 -6.72 7.24 -4.51
CA SER A 205 -7.48 6.00 -4.24
C SER A 205 -8.90 6.03 -4.82
N ASP A 206 -9.67 4.97 -4.55
CA ASP A 206 -11.06 4.77 -4.95
C ASP A 206 -12.10 5.45 -4.02
N ASP A 207 -11.69 6.46 -3.25
CA ASP A 207 -12.49 7.12 -2.18
C ASP A 207 -12.70 6.29 -0.91
N ALA A 208 -12.00 5.15 -0.75
CA ALA A 208 -12.06 4.42 0.51
C ALA A 208 -11.44 5.25 1.66
N GLY A 209 -12.24 5.50 2.70
CA GLY A 209 -11.92 6.47 3.75
C GLY A 209 -10.62 6.21 4.52
N GLN A 210 -10.12 4.98 4.56
CA GLN A 210 -8.84 4.66 5.19
C GLN A 210 -7.65 5.37 4.51
N PHE A 211 -7.76 5.69 3.22
CA PHE A 211 -6.72 6.37 2.45
C PHE A 211 -6.85 7.90 2.44
N ASN A 212 -7.94 8.45 2.99
CA ASN A 212 -8.17 9.89 3.04
C ASN A 212 -7.32 10.54 4.16
N VAL A 213 -6.04 10.76 3.84
CA VAL A 213 -4.98 11.41 4.64
C VAL A 213 -4.07 12.18 3.67
N PHE A 214 -3.30 13.15 4.19
CA PHE A 214 -2.47 14.07 3.38
C PHE A 214 -3.33 14.79 2.31
N LEU A 215 -2.77 15.04 1.12
CA LEU A 215 -3.55 15.46 -0.03
C LEU A 215 -4.17 14.22 -0.66
N HIS A 216 -5.51 14.16 -0.70
CA HIS A 216 -6.21 13.02 -1.27
C HIS A 216 -6.82 13.37 -2.62
N ALA A 217 -6.63 12.48 -3.60
CA ALA A 217 -7.21 12.59 -4.93
C ALA A 217 -7.94 11.30 -5.32
N LEU A 218 -8.97 11.45 -6.15
CA LEU A 218 -9.77 10.32 -6.61
C LEU A 218 -9.19 9.71 -7.88
N CYS A 219 -9.26 8.38 -7.97
CA CYS A 219 -8.79 7.65 -9.13
C CYS A 219 -9.73 7.82 -10.33
N TRP A 220 -9.18 8.29 -11.45
CA TRP A 220 -9.93 8.54 -12.69
C TRP A 220 -10.69 7.32 -13.21
N ILE A 221 -10.03 6.14 -13.14
CA ILE A 221 -10.63 4.86 -13.55
C ILE A 221 -11.85 4.53 -12.69
N HIS A 222 -11.81 4.84 -11.39
CA HIS A 222 -12.94 4.63 -10.49
C HIS A 222 -14.10 5.60 -10.75
N ALA A 223 -13.79 6.84 -11.17
CA ALA A 223 -14.82 7.79 -11.59
C ALA A 223 -15.59 7.27 -12.82
N GLU A 224 -14.88 6.81 -13.86
CA GLU A 224 -15.52 6.30 -15.10
C GLU A 224 -16.26 4.99 -14.88
N ARG A 225 -15.77 4.11 -13.99
CA ARG A 225 -16.34 2.78 -13.75
C ARG A 225 -17.85 2.79 -13.48
N THR A 226 -18.36 3.83 -12.82
CA THR A 226 -19.80 3.96 -12.52
C THR A 226 -20.63 4.14 -13.79
N ILE A 227 -20.11 4.89 -14.77
CA ILE A 227 -20.75 5.18 -16.05
C ILE A 227 -20.65 3.95 -16.96
N ASN A 228 -19.51 3.27 -16.98
CA ASN A 228 -19.31 2.04 -17.73
C ASN A 228 -20.27 0.90 -17.32
N LYS A 229 -20.80 0.93 -16.09
CA LYS A 229 -21.80 -0.02 -15.61
C LYS A 229 -23.24 0.30 -16.03
N VAL A 230 -23.48 1.48 -16.60
CA VAL A 230 -24.82 1.87 -17.06
C VAL A 230 -25.17 1.06 -18.31
N VAL A 231 -26.35 0.44 -18.32
CA VAL A 231 -26.83 -0.36 -19.45
C VAL A 231 -27.87 0.42 -20.24
N GLY A 232 -27.56 0.78 -21.49
CA GLY A 232 -28.51 1.40 -22.41
C GLY A 232 -29.51 0.39 -22.98
N ILE A 233 -30.81 0.63 -22.77
CA ILE A 233 -31.90 -0.25 -23.25
C ILE A 233 -32.29 0.00 -24.71
N ASN A 234 -31.78 1.06 -25.33
CA ASN A 234 -31.94 1.37 -26.75
C ASN A 234 -30.68 2.06 -27.31
N ASP A 235 -30.61 2.21 -28.63
CA ASP A 235 -29.42 2.75 -29.31
C ASP A 235 -29.10 4.17 -28.89
N LYS A 236 -30.11 5.04 -28.73
CA LYS A 236 -29.90 6.43 -28.26
C LYS A 236 -29.23 6.49 -26.89
N GLN A 237 -29.61 5.59 -25.98
CA GLN A 237 -28.98 5.53 -24.67
C GLN A 237 -27.55 4.97 -24.72
N ARG A 238 -27.30 3.97 -25.58
CA ARG A 238 -25.94 3.43 -25.78
C ARG A 238 -25.02 4.50 -26.36
N GLU A 239 -25.48 5.23 -27.37
CA GLU A 239 -24.77 6.37 -27.95
C GLU A 239 -24.49 7.47 -26.90
N ALA A 240 -25.47 7.79 -26.05
CA ALA A 240 -25.28 8.79 -24.99
C ALA A 240 -24.27 8.34 -23.92
N ILE A 241 -24.24 7.05 -23.57
CA ILE A 241 -23.25 6.51 -22.62
C ILE A 241 -21.86 6.60 -23.24
N GLU A 242 -21.69 6.18 -24.50
CA GLU A 242 -20.40 6.25 -25.20
C GLU A 242 -19.93 7.71 -25.36
N ASP A 243 -20.80 8.65 -25.72
CA ASP A 243 -20.47 10.09 -25.79
C ASP A 243 -19.88 10.60 -24.47
N ILE A 244 -20.54 10.30 -23.34
CA ILE A 244 -20.06 10.72 -22.02
C ILE A 244 -18.72 10.06 -21.67
N ARG A 245 -18.56 8.77 -21.98
CA ARG A 245 -17.30 8.05 -21.73
C ARG A 245 -16.16 8.64 -22.56
N THR A 246 -16.38 8.93 -23.83
CA THR A 246 -15.42 9.60 -24.71
C THR A 246 -15.02 10.95 -24.13
N ARG A 247 -15.99 11.79 -23.76
CA ARG A 247 -15.71 13.12 -23.16
C ARG A 247 -14.88 13.05 -21.88
N ILE A 248 -15.07 12.02 -21.05
CA ILE A 248 -14.27 11.82 -19.84
C ILE A 248 -12.82 11.49 -20.17
N TRP A 249 -12.59 10.64 -21.17
CA TRP A 249 -11.23 10.26 -21.58
C TRP A 249 -10.53 11.35 -22.38
N ASP A 250 -11.26 12.06 -23.25
CA ASP A 250 -10.75 13.24 -23.96
C ASP A 250 -10.27 14.29 -22.94
N PHE A 251 -11.06 14.54 -21.89
CA PHE A 251 -10.67 15.48 -20.84
C PHE A 251 -9.45 14.99 -20.04
N TYR A 252 -9.31 13.68 -19.80
CA TYR A 252 -8.11 13.12 -19.19
C TYR A 252 -6.87 13.31 -20.07
N ASP A 253 -7.02 13.12 -21.38
CA ASP A 253 -5.93 13.34 -22.34
C ASP A 253 -5.53 14.82 -22.39
N GLU A 254 -6.49 15.74 -22.35
CA GLU A 254 -6.23 17.18 -22.19
C GLU A 254 -5.45 17.48 -20.90
N LEU A 255 -5.80 16.85 -19.78
CA LEU A 255 -5.06 16.98 -18.51
C LEU A 255 -3.62 16.45 -18.61
N LYS A 256 -3.39 15.37 -19.36
CA LYS A 256 -2.03 14.84 -19.60
C LYS A 256 -1.20 15.80 -20.46
N VAL A 257 -1.79 16.33 -21.54
CA VAL A 257 -1.13 17.35 -22.37
C VAL A 257 -0.81 18.60 -21.55
N TYR A 258 -1.71 19.03 -20.67
CA TYR A 258 -1.48 20.15 -19.78
C TYR A 258 -0.35 19.89 -18.77
N LYS A 259 -0.26 18.68 -18.21
CA LYS A 259 0.81 18.29 -17.28
C LYS A 259 2.19 18.46 -17.91
N GLU A 260 2.33 18.14 -19.20
CA GLU A 260 3.57 18.25 -19.96
C GLU A 260 3.86 19.68 -20.44
N ASN A 261 2.81 20.42 -20.82
CA ASN A 261 2.92 21.75 -21.42
C ASN A 261 2.33 22.83 -20.51
N GLN A 262 2.95 23.03 -19.35
CA GLN A 262 2.54 24.01 -18.33
C GLN A 262 2.77 25.47 -18.78
N CYS A 263 2.06 25.92 -19.80
CA CYS A 263 2.03 27.32 -20.22
C CYS A 263 0.83 28.04 -19.59
N ARG A 264 1.00 29.34 -19.25
CA ARG A 264 -0.05 30.19 -18.65
C ARG A 264 -1.35 30.23 -19.47
N SER A 265 -1.29 30.05 -20.79
CA SER A 265 -2.45 30.01 -21.69
C SER A 265 -3.17 28.66 -21.73
N ALA A 266 -2.53 27.59 -21.24
CA ALA A 266 -3.09 26.24 -21.19
C ALA A 266 -3.81 25.94 -19.87
N ARG A 267 -3.95 26.94 -18.99
CA ARG A 267 -4.70 26.80 -17.74
C ARG A 267 -6.14 26.43 -18.11
N LEU A 268 -6.44 25.13 -18.05
CA LEU A 268 -7.79 24.61 -18.22
C LEU A 268 -8.68 25.43 -17.30
N LEU A 269 -9.72 26.04 -17.87
CA LEU A 269 -10.80 26.67 -17.12
C LEU A 269 -11.55 25.54 -16.40
N LEU A 270 -10.98 25.08 -15.30
CA LEU A 270 -11.60 24.23 -14.30
C LEU A 270 -12.49 25.10 -13.40
#